data_AF-A0A494SWV2-F1
#
_entry.id   AF-A0A494SWV2-F1
#
_cell.length_a   1.000
_cell.length_b   1.000
_cell.length_c   1.000
_cell.angle_alpha   90.00
_cell.angle_beta   90.00
_cell.angle_gamma   90.00
#
_symmetry.space_group_name_H-M   'P 1'
#
loop_
_entity.id
_entity.type
_entity.pdbx_description
1 polymer ?
#
loop_
_entity_poly.entity_id
_entity_poly.type
_entity_poly.pdbx_seq_one_letter_code
_entity_poly.pdbx_strand_id
1 'polypeptide(L)'
;MFGIPLPSLSLPFFGSAEKPEGLAPTVLSYEQVQELGRELDELRARTVAKLGDEDREYIYNIVKTQRGLEIAGRAMMYLPFLPPVWLAGVGALGVSKILDNMEIGHNVMHGQYDWMREPGFNSQVFEWDTVCPADQWKHSHNYMHHTFTNIVGKDRDIGYGILRMDEGQKWNPYYLGNPVYAFLLMTFFEWGVMLHDLESENIIQGKRKWHDVKPLLKGMWRKAGRQVLKDYVIFPALSGPFFVTTVVGNVGANLIRNLWTYSIIFCGHFPTGVQTFTEEETADESRGEWYVRQMLGSANIEGSPLFHIMSGNLSHQIEHHLFPDLPAHRYPELAPEVKALCEKYGLPYNTGGFFKQIGSVWGKIFKLALPNSLTGSEPTVGVIVERKKVAA
;
A
#
# COMPACT_ATOMS: atom_id res chain seq x y z
N MET A 1 46.65 19.81 5.02
CA MET A 1 45.52 20.70 5.31
C MET A 1 45.26 21.56 4.08
N PHE A 2 44.26 21.23 3.27
CA PHE A 2 43.59 22.14 2.32
C PHE A 2 42.20 21.57 2.09
N GLY A 3 41.28 21.86 3.02
CA GLY A 3 39.86 21.56 2.88
C GLY A 3 39.17 22.80 2.33
N ILE A 4 38.72 22.74 1.09
CA ILE A 4 37.82 23.75 0.53
C ILE A 4 36.44 23.43 1.13
N PRO A 5 35.81 24.33 1.90
CA PRO A 5 34.47 24.10 2.40
C PRO A 5 33.50 24.15 1.21
N LEU A 6 32.82 23.04 0.93
CA LEU A 6 31.69 23.04 0.01
C LEU A 6 30.55 23.85 0.65
N PRO A 7 29.95 24.83 -0.05
CA PRO A 7 28.84 25.59 0.49
C PRO A 7 27.65 24.66 0.72
N SER A 8 26.97 24.84 1.86
CA SER A 8 25.69 24.22 2.14
C SER A 8 24.68 24.69 1.10
N LEU A 9 24.38 23.84 0.11
CA LEU A 9 23.29 24.07 -0.84
C LEU A 9 21.96 23.87 -0.12
N SER A 10 21.33 24.96 0.31
CA SER A 10 19.92 24.96 0.68
C SER A 10 19.08 24.83 -0.59
N LEU A 11 18.59 23.63 -0.89
CA LEU A 11 17.67 23.40 -2.00
C LEU A 11 16.27 23.93 -1.62
N PRO A 12 15.67 24.86 -2.40
CA PRO A 12 14.46 25.60 -2.02
C PRO A 12 13.17 24.77 -2.03
N PHE A 13 13.24 23.47 -2.32
CA PHE A 13 12.10 22.55 -2.34
C PHE A 13 11.84 21.86 -0.99
N PHE A 14 12.79 21.96 -0.05
CA PHE A 14 12.56 21.54 1.32
C PHE A 14 12.01 22.75 2.06
N GLY A 15 10.68 22.87 2.11
CA GLY A 15 10.04 23.77 3.05
C GLY A 15 10.62 23.50 4.43
N SER A 16 10.97 24.56 5.16
CA SER A 16 11.26 24.46 6.58
C SER A 16 10.00 23.93 7.25
N ALA A 17 9.93 22.62 7.47
CA ALA A 17 9.05 22.09 8.48
C ALA A 17 9.37 22.90 9.75
N GLU A 18 8.37 23.56 10.31
CA GLU A 18 8.50 24.13 11.65
C GLU A 18 9.14 23.04 12.51
N LYS A 19 10.28 23.36 13.14
CA LYS A 19 10.82 22.49 14.17
C LYS A 19 9.67 22.30 15.17
N PRO A 20 9.19 21.07 15.41
CA PRO A 20 8.21 20.87 16.47
C PRO A 20 8.86 21.36 17.75
N GLU A 21 8.39 22.48 18.27
CA GLU A 21 8.84 23.00 19.55
C GLU A 21 8.49 21.92 20.61
N GLY A 22 9.52 21.33 21.22
CA GLY A 22 9.45 20.78 22.59
C GLY A 22 8.33 19.78 22.91
N LEU A 23 7.82 18.99 21.96
CA LEU A 23 6.89 17.91 22.29
C LEU A 23 7.68 16.80 23.00
N ALA A 24 7.54 16.74 24.33
CA ALA A 24 7.97 15.58 25.09
C ALA A 24 7.38 14.30 24.45
N PRO A 25 8.15 13.20 24.40
CA PRO A 25 7.65 11.97 23.81
C PRO A 25 6.37 11.53 24.53
N THR A 26 5.40 11.03 23.78
CA THR A 26 4.20 10.44 24.39
C THR A 26 4.63 9.13 25.04
N VAL A 27 4.47 9.02 26.35
CA VAL A 27 4.80 7.80 27.10
C VAL A 27 3.50 7.06 27.41
N LEU A 28 3.38 5.84 26.89
CA LEU A 28 2.28 4.93 27.22
C LEU A 28 2.76 3.93 28.29
N SER A 29 2.08 3.94 29.43
CA SER A 29 2.25 2.90 30.45
C SER A 29 1.80 1.54 29.94
N TYR A 30 2.33 0.47 30.56
CA TYR A 30 1.93 -0.90 30.27
C TYR A 30 0.40 -1.08 30.32
N GLU A 31 -0.25 -0.57 31.37
CA GLU A 31 -1.71 -0.64 31.53
C GLU A 31 -2.47 0.12 30.43
N GLN A 32 -2.00 1.29 30.00
CA GLN A 32 -2.64 2.04 28.91
C GLN A 32 -2.59 1.27 27.59
N VAL A 33 -1.48 0.58 27.31
CA VAL A 33 -1.34 -0.22 26.09
C VAL A 33 -2.27 -1.43 26.09
N GLN A 34 -2.41 -2.12 27.23
CA GLN A 34 -3.35 -3.24 27.32
C GLN A 34 -4.80 -2.78 27.18
N GLU A 35 -5.15 -1.63 27.79
CA GLU A 35 -6.51 -1.08 27.69
C GLU A 35 -6.85 -0.62 26.27
N LEU A 36 -5.91 0.07 25.60
CA LEU A 36 -6.05 0.43 24.18
C LEU A 36 -6.29 -0.81 23.31
N GLY A 37 -5.53 -1.90 23.54
CA GLY A 37 -5.71 -3.16 22.84
C GLY A 37 -7.10 -3.75 23.03
N ARG A 38 -7.61 -3.74 24.27
CA ARG A 38 -8.97 -4.19 24.61
C ARG A 38 -10.03 -3.37 23.88
N GLU A 39 -9.92 -2.04 23.89
CA GLU A 39 -10.88 -1.14 23.24
C GLU A 39 -10.91 -1.31 21.71
N LEU A 40 -9.76 -1.55 21.09
CA LEU A 40 -9.67 -1.84 19.65
C LEU A 40 -10.23 -3.24 19.30
N ASP A 41 -9.96 -4.26 20.12
CA ASP A 41 -10.56 -5.60 19.93
C ASP A 41 -12.09 -5.54 20.11
N GLU A 42 -12.60 -4.74 21.05
CA GLU A 42 -14.04 -4.50 21.25
C GLU A 42 -14.67 -3.76 20.07
N LEU A 43 -13.99 -2.73 19.54
CA LEU A 43 -14.42 -2.05 18.31
C LEU A 43 -14.54 -3.05 17.16
N ARG A 44 -13.51 -3.87 16.93
CA ARG A 44 -13.54 -4.92 15.90
C ARG A 44 -14.69 -5.89 16.12
N ALA A 45 -14.87 -6.40 17.35
CA ALA A 45 -15.93 -7.36 17.66
C ALA A 45 -17.33 -6.80 17.39
N ARG A 46 -17.59 -5.53 17.75
CA ARG A 46 -18.86 -4.85 17.47
C ARG A 46 -19.11 -4.70 15.97
N THR A 47 -18.07 -4.45 15.18
CA THR A 47 -18.18 -4.33 13.72
C THR A 47 -18.46 -5.68 13.07
N VAL A 48 -17.74 -6.74 13.48
CA VAL A 48 -18.01 -8.12 13.02
C VAL A 48 -19.45 -8.53 13.30
N ALA A 49 -19.99 -8.17 14.46
CA ALA A 49 -21.36 -8.50 14.85
C ALA A 49 -22.44 -7.81 13.98
N LYS A 50 -22.09 -6.75 13.25
CA LYS A 50 -23.00 -6.01 12.35
C LYS A 50 -22.94 -6.47 10.90
N LEU A 51 -21.98 -7.32 10.53
CA LEU A 51 -21.81 -7.77 9.14
C LEU A 51 -23.07 -8.48 8.65
N GLY A 52 -23.54 -8.13 7.46
CA GLY A 52 -24.77 -8.67 6.93
C GLY A 52 -25.05 -8.27 5.47
N ASP A 53 -26.34 -8.21 5.13
CA ASP A 53 -26.78 -8.02 3.75
C ASP A 53 -26.33 -6.67 3.15
N GLU A 54 -26.11 -5.64 3.97
CA GLU A 54 -25.55 -4.36 3.52
C GLU A 54 -24.15 -4.54 2.91
N ASP A 55 -23.26 -5.26 3.61
CA ASP A 55 -21.89 -5.53 3.16
C ASP A 55 -21.87 -6.41 1.90
N ARG A 56 -22.79 -7.39 1.83
CA ARG A 56 -22.98 -8.26 0.65
C ARG A 56 -23.44 -7.45 -0.56
N GLU A 57 -24.49 -6.64 -0.41
CA GLU A 57 -25.03 -5.84 -1.51
C GLU A 57 -24.03 -4.78 -1.97
N TYR A 58 -23.24 -4.22 -1.04
CA TYR A 58 -22.14 -3.32 -1.38
C TYR A 58 -21.17 -3.98 -2.36
N ILE A 59 -20.57 -5.13 -2.01
CA ILE A 59 -19.56 -5.75 -2.85
C ILE A 59 -20.14 -6.23 -4.19
N TYR A 60 -21.40 -6.70 -4.21
CA TYR A 60 -22.10 -7.04 -5.45
C TYR A 60 -22.25 -5.84 -6.38
N ASN A 61 -22.61 -4.68 -5.85
CA ASN A 61 -22.75 -3.45 -6.64
C ASN A 61 -21.39 -2.96 -7.17
N ILE A 62 -20.31 -3.10 -6.39
CA ILE A 62 -18.95 -2.80 -6.86
C ILE A 62 -18.57 -3.73 -8.01
N VAL A 63 -18.77 -5.04 -7.88
CA VAL A 63 -18.48 -6.02 -8.95
C VAL A 63 -19.30 -5.75 -10.20
N LYS A 64 -20.59 -5.43 -10.05
CA LYS A 64 -21.46 -5.07 -11.18
C LYS A 64 -20.95 -3.83 -11.91
N THR A 65 -20.54 -2.81 -11.15
CA THR A 65 -20.00 -1.56 -11.69
C THR A 65 -18.68 -1.79 -12.42
N GLN A 66 -17.75 -2.53 -11.79
CA GLN A 66 -16.47 -2.91 -12.38
C GLN A 66 -16.68 -3.65 -13.71
N ARG A 67 -17.50 -4.70 -13.73
CA ARG A 67 -17.79 -5.47 -14.96
C ARG A 67 -18.45 -4.64 -16.04
N GLY A 68 -19.38 -3.75 -15.66
CA GLY A 68 -20.02 -2.83 -16.58
C GLY A 68 -19.02 -1.89 -17.26
N LEU A 69 -18.10 -1.31 -16.48
CA LEU A 69 -17.02 -0.47 -16.97
C LEU A 69 -16.03 -1.25 -17.85
N GLU A 70 -15.70 -2.50 -17.50
CA GLU A 70 -14.85 -3.35 -18.33
C GLU A 70 -15.48 -3.60 -19.71
N ILE A 71 -16.74 -4.03 -19.73
CA ILE A 71 -17.47 -4.32 -20.97
C ILE A 71 -17.59 -3.04 -21.81
N ALA A 72 -18.00 -1.93 -21.21
CA ALA A 72 -18.13 -0.65 -21.91
C ALA A 72 -16.77 -0.16 -22.44
N GLY A 73 -15.72 -0.23 -21.62
CA GLY A 73 -14.36 0.12 -22.00
C GLY A 73 -13.87 -0.67 -23.20
N ARG A 74 -14.05 -1.99 -23.17
CA ARG A 74 -13.68 -2.90 -24.28
C ARG A 74 -14.51 -2.66 -25.53
N ALA A 75 -15.82 -2.41 -25.41
CA ALA A 75 -16.68 -2.08 -26.54
C ALA A 75 -16.27 -0.75 -27.22
N MET A 76 -15.92 0.27 -26.43
CA MET A 76 -15.46 1.56 -26.96
C MET A 76 -14.12 1.45 -27.73
N MET A 77 -13.29 0.42 -27.47
CA MET A 77 -12.07 0.18 -28.24
C MET A 77 -12.32 -0.16 -29.72
N TYR A 78 -13.55 -0.54 -30.10
CA TYR A 78 -13.95 -0.78 -31.48
C TYR A 78 -14.24 0.52 -32.27
N LEU A 79 -14.21 1.67 -31.60
CA LEU A 79 -14.51 2.98 -32.20
C LEU A 79 -13.32 3.95 -32.09
N PRO A 80 -12.06 3.56 -32.43
CA PRO A 80 -10.89 4.42 -32.24
C PRO A 80 -10.88 5.66 -33.13
N PHE A 81 -11.65 5.63 -34.23
CA PHE A 81 -11.85 6.77 -35.14
C PHE A 81 -12.70 7.90 -34.53
N LEU A 82 -13.27 7.68 -33.34
CA LEU A 82 -13.90 8.72 -32.53
C LEU A 82 -13.03 8.94 -31.28
N PRO A 83 -12.03 9.85 -31.31
CA PRO A 83 -11.06 9.99 -30.23
C PRO A 83 -11.69 10.19 -28.83
N PRO A 84 -12.77 10.98 -28.64
CA PRO A 84 -13.41 11.09 -27.33
C PRO A 84 -13.98 9.76 -26.82
N VAL A 85 -14.55 8.92 -27.70
CA VAL A 85 -15.11 7.61 -27.34
C VAL A 85 -13.99 6.65 -26.96
N TRP A 86 -12.89 6.64 -27.73
CA TRP A 86 -11.73 5.82 -27.40
C TRP A 86 -11.10 6.21 -26.07
N LEU A 87 -10.92 7.51 -25.81
CA LEU A 87 -10.41 8.02 -24.53
C LEU A 87 -11.34 7.66 -23.36
N ALA A 88 -12.65 7.76 -23.54
CA ALA A 88 -13.63 7.29 -22.55
C ALA A 88 -13.53 5.77 -22.34
N GLY A 89 -13.24 5.00 -23.39
CA GLY A 89 -12.98 3.57 -23.32
C GLY A 89 -11.75 3.21 -22.49
N VAL A 90 -10.64 3.92 -22.71
CA VAL A 90 -9.41 3.79 -21.90
C VAL A 90 -9.68 4.14 -20.44
N GLY A 91 -10.38 5.25 -20.20
CA GLY A 91 -10.74 5.70 -18.85
C GLY A 91 -11.63 4.69 -18.12
N ALA A 92 -12.70 4.20 -18.76
CA ALA A 92 -13.59 3.20 -18.19
C ALA A 92 -12.84 1.90 -17.86
N LEU A 93 -11.97 1.43 -18.76
CA LEU A 93 -11.15 0.24 -18.51
C LEU A 93 -10.13 0.47 -17.39
N GLY A 94 -9.53 1.67 -17.31
CA GLY A 94 -8.64 2.06 -16.21
C GLY A 94 -9.34 2.04 -14.86
N VAL A 95 -10.53 2.65 -14.75
CA VAL A 95 -11.35 2.63 -13.53
C VAL A 95 -11.77 1.21 -13.17
N SER A 96 -12.21 0.40 -14.14
CA SER A 96 -12.50 -1.01 -13.93
C SER A 96 -11.32 -1.75 -13.31
N LYS A 97 -10.11 -1.56 -13.86
CA LYS A 97 -8.89 -2.20 -13.33
C LYS A 97 -8.52 -1.71 -11.93
N ILE A 98 -8.79 -0.44 -11.61
CA ILE A 98 -8.61 0.09 -10.25
C ILE A 98 -9.57 -0.59 -9.27
N LEU A 99 -10.87 -0.67 -9.61
CA LEU A 99 -11.87 -1.31 -8.75
C LEU A 99 -11.57 -2.81 -8.55
N ASP A 100 -11.21 -3.53 -9.61
CA ASP A 100 -10.82 -4.93 -9.53
C ASP A 100 -9.58 -5.12 -8.63
N ASN A 101 -8.57 -4.27 -8.78
CA ASN A 101 -7.34 -4.40 -8.02
C ASN A 101 -7.50 -4.00 -6.54
N MET A 102 -8.14 -2.87 -6.27
CA MET A 102 -8.14 -2.24 -4.95
C MET A 102 -9.40 -2.52 -4.13
N GLU A 103 -10.59 -2.32 -4.69
CA GLU A 103 -11.84 -2.43 -3.92
C GLU A 103 -12.37 -3.88 -3.87
N ILE A 104 -12.08 -4.69 -4.89
CA ILE A 104 -12.51 -6.09 -4.96
C ILE A 104 -11.35 -7.01 -4.55
N GLY A 105 -10.31 -7.10 -5.37
CA GLY A 105 -9.32 -8.17 -5.28
C GLY A 105 -8.48 -8.11 -4.02
N HIS A 106 -7.94 -6.93 -3.69
CA HIS A 106 -7.24 -6.71 -2.42
C HIS A 106 -8.12 -7.12 -1.22
N ASN A 107 -9.34 -6.59 -1.15
CA ASN A 107 -10.25 -6.79 -0.03
C ASN A 107 -10.70 -8.25 0.12
N VAL A 108 -11.05 -8.91 -0.99
CA VAL A 108 -11.41 -10.33 -0.98
C VAL A 108 -10.22 -11.20 -0.55
N MET A 109 -9.01 -10.92 -1.03
CA MET A 109 -7.84 -11.71 -0.66
C MET A 109 -7.39 -11.50 0.79
N HIS A 110 -7.78 -10.40 1.45
CA HIS A 110 -7.65 -10.23 2.90
C HIS A 110 -8.67 -11.03 3.72
N GLY A 111 -9.61 -11.73 3.08
CA GLY A 111 -10.63 -12.51 3.77
C GLY A 111 -11.81 -11.68 4.26
N GLN A 112 -11.91 -10.41 3.85
CA GLN A 112 -12.95 -9.50 4.32
C GLN A 112 -14.39 -9.97 4.03
N TYR A 113 -14.55 -10.86 3.05
CA TYR A 113 -15.84 -11.42 2.65
C TYR A 113 -15.95 -12.94 2.87
N ASP A 114 -14.98 -13.58 3.54
CA ASP A 114 -14.99 -15.04 3.76
C ASP A 114 -16.19 -15.51 4.61
N TRP A 115 -16.70 -14.63 5.47
CA TRP A 115 -17.89 -14.87 6.28
C TRP A 115 -19.16 -15.10 5.42
N MET A 116 -19.19 -14.60 4.19
CA MET A 116 -20.30 -14.83 3.25
C MET A 116 -20.37 -16.29 2.78
N ARG A 117 -19.25 -17.03 2.85
CA ARG A 117 -19.10 -18.41 2.37
C ARG A 117 -19.45 -18.58 0.89
N GLU A 118 -19.19 -17.55 0.09
CA GLU A 118 -19.44 -17.55 -1.34
C GLU A 118 -18.14 -17.84 -2.11
N PRO A 119 -18.11 -18.84 -3.02
CA PRO A 119 -16.89 -19.19 -3.73
C PRO A 119 -16.27 -18.04 -4.53
N GLY A 120 -17.10 -17.11 -5.04
CA GLY A 120 -16.65 -15.94 -5.80
C GLY A 120 -16.00 -14.83 -4.96
N PHE A 121 -16.09 -14.91 -3.63
CA PHE A 121 -15.58 -13.92 -2.68
C PHE A 121 -14.72 -14.56 -1.58
N ASN A 122 -14.24 -15.79 -1.83
CA ASN A 122 -13.44 -16.53 -0.87
C ASN A 122 -11.94 -16.31 -1.11
N SER A 123 -11.23 -15.81 -0.09
CA SER A 123 -9.81 -15.47 -0.13
C SER A 123 -8.88 -16.62 -0.53
N GLN A 124 -9.30 -17.87 -0.31
CA GLN A 124 -8.47 -19.05 -0.59
C GLN A 124 -8.40 -19.35 -2.09
N VAL A 125 -9.46 -19.03 -2.84
CA VAL A 125 -9.59 -19.39 -4.26
C VAL A 125 -9.71 -18.18 -5.19
N PHE A 126 -9.94 -16.99 -4.65
CA PHE A 126 -10.08 -15.76 -5.45
C PHE A 126 -8.81 -15.44 -6.24
N GLU A 127 -9.00 -14.92 -7.45
CA GLU A 127 -7.92 -14.46 -8.33
C GLU A 127 -8.33 -13.17 -9.03
N TRP A 128 -7.49 -12.15 -8.92
CA TRP A 128 -7.71 -10.79 -9.45
C TRP A 128 -7.12 -10.57 -10.85
N ASP A 129 -7.46 -9.44 -11.47
CA ASP A 129 -6.99 -9.04 -12.80
C ASP A 129 -5.64 -8.30 -12.78
N THR A 130 -4.61 -8.95 -12.23
CA THR A 130 -3.22 -8.46 -12.30
C THR A 130 -2.25 -9.57 -12.68
N VAL A 131 -0.98 -9.24 -12.91
CA VAL A 131 0.08 -10.23 -13.16
C VAL A 131 0.54 -10.96 -11.90
N CYS A 132 0.33 -10.39 -10.71
CA CYS A 132 0.70 -11.01 -9.43
C CYS A 132 -0.26 -12.15 -9.08
N PRO A 133 0.21 -13.39 -8.88
CA PRO A 133 -0.60 -14.49 -8.34
C PRO A 133 -1.16 -14.18 -6.94
N ALA A 134 -2.40 -14.61 -6.68
CA ALA A 134 -3.07 -14.35 -5.41
C ALA A 134 -2.37 -14.98 -4.18
N ASP A 135 -1.76 -16.15 -4.34
CA ASP A 135 -1.00 -16.83 -3.28
C ASP A 135 0.24 -16.03 -2.87
N GLN A 136 0.91 -15.41 -3.84
CA GLN A 136 2.08 -14.57 -3.59
C GLN A 136 1.69 -13.26 -2.91
N TRP A 137 0.62 -12.61 -3.38
CA TRP A 137 0.07 -11.44 -2.71
C TRP A 137 -0.27 -11.73 -1.24
N LYS A 138 -0.94 -12.85 -0.95
CA LYS A 138 -1.27 -13.24 0.43
C LYS A 138 -0.02 -13.51 1.28
N HIS A 139 1.04 -14.03 0.70
CA HIS A 139 2.29 -14.23 1.43
C HIS A 139 3.02 -12.91 1.68
N SER A 140 3.30 -12.14 0.63
CA SER A 140 4.10 -10.91 0.73
C SER A 140 3.36 -9.78 1.44
N HIS A 141 2.06 -9.60 1.16
CA HIS A 141 1.27 -8.53 1.75
C HIS A 141 0.60 -8.97 3.06
N ASN A 142 -0.28 -9.98 3.00
CA ASN A 142 -1.11 -10.30 4.16
C ASN A 142 -0.33 -10.94 5.31
N TYR A 143 0.67 -11.78 5.01
CA TYR A 143 1.51 -12.34 6.06
C TYR A 143 2.70 -11.43 6.38
N MET A 144 3.60 -11.19 5.42
CA MET A 144 4.85 -10.49 5.72
C MET A 144 4.61 -9.02 6.10
N HIS A 145 3.93 -8.25 5.26
CA HIS A 145 3.72 -6.83 5.52
C HIS A 145 2.78 -6.60 6.73
N HIS A 146 1.56 -7.12 6.74
CA HIS A 146 0.60 -6.87 7.85
C HIS A 146 1.05 -7.42 9.21
N THR A 147 1.83 -8.50 9.25
CA THR A 147 2.41 -8.99 10.52
C THR A 147 3.54 -8.08 10.98
N PHE A 148 4.43 -7.69 10.07
CA PHE A 148 5.69 -7.01 10.40
C PHE A 148 5.75 -5.55 9.96
N THR A 149 4.59 -4.90 9.77
CA THR A 149 4.45 -3.54 9.19
C THR A 149 5.53 -2.58 9.67
N ASN A 150 6.27 -2.04 8.71
CA ASN A 150 7.32 -1.06 8.90
C ASN A 150 8.47 -1.49 9.84
N ILE A 151 8.69 -2.79 10.05
CA ILE A 151 9.89 -3.31 10.73
C ILE A 151 11.05 -3.44 9.73
N VAL A 152 12.09 -2.61 9.89
CA VAL A 152 13.28 -2.59 9.04
C VAL A 152 13.99 -3.94 9.09
N GLY A 153 14.16 -4.58 7.93
CA GLY A 153 14.79 -5.89 7.80
C GLY A 153 13.81 -7.06 7.77
N LYS A 154 12.55 -6.86 8.20
CA LYS A 154 11.46 -7.86 8.08
C LYS A 154 10.42 -7.47 7.04
N ASP A 155 9.89 -6.25 7.13
CA ASP A 155 8.94 -5.74 6.16
C ASP A 155 9.67 -5.39 4.86
N ARG A 156 9.33 -6.12 3.80
CA ARG A 156 9.91 -5.92 2.48
C ARG A 156 9.36 -4.67 1.79
N ASP A 157 8.24 -4.13 2.26
CA ASP A 157 7.64 -2.93 1.70
C ASP A 157 8.45 -1.68 2.05
N ILE A 158 9.24 -1.69 3.14
CA ILE A 158 10.24 -0.65 3.41
C ILE A 158 11.36 -0.70 2.37
N GLY A 159 11.10 -0.02 1.26
CA GLY A 159 12.03 0.06 0.16
C GLY A 159 11.81 -0.94 -0.96
N TYR A 160 10.86 -1.89 -0.88
CA TYR A 160 10.62 -2.88 -1.94
C TYR A 160 11.90 -3.65 -2.37
N GLY A 161 12.93 -3.70 -1.50
CA GLY A 161 14.29 -4.18 -1.83
C GLY A 161 15.08 -3.35 -2.85
N ILE A 162 14.51 -2.28 -3.42
CA ILE A 162 15.07 -1.48 -4.54
C ILE A 162 15.29 -0.01 -4.15
N LEU A 163 14.42 0.54 -3.30
CA LEU A 163 14.43 1.91 -2.81
C LEU A 163 15.01 1.96 -1.40
N ARG A 164 15.68 3.06 -1.09
CA ARG A 164 15.95 3.45 0.29
C ARG A 164 14.78 4.29 0.82
N MET A 165 14.06 3.78 1.80
CA MET A 165 12.83 4.41 2.36
C MET A 165 12.92 4.70 3.86
N ASP A 166 14.05 4.37 4.48
CA ASP A 166 14.35 4.72 5.87
C ASP A 166 15.76 5.32 6.01
N GLU A 167 15.94 6.22 6.98
CA GLU A 167 17.21 6.87 7.26
C GLU A 167 18.22 5.91 7.91
N GLY A 168 17.74 4.91 8.66
CA GLY A 168 18.54 3.86 9.28
C GLY A 168 19.11 2.85 8.28
N GLN A 169 18.54 2.74 7.07
CA GLN A 169 19.12 1.95 5.99
C GLN A 169 20.48 2.54 5.56
N LYS A 170 21.53 1.71 5.57
CA LYS A 170 22.87 2.11 5.15
C LYS A 170 22.88 2.60 3.70
N TRP A 171 23.36 3.82 3.48
CA TRP A 171 23.43 4.40 2.15
C TRP A 171 24.55 3.80 1.29
N ASN A 172 24.32 3.77 -0.03
CA ASN A 172 25.20 3.29 -1.11
C ASN A 172 24.93 4.17 -2.35
N PRO A 173 25.95 4.52 -3.18
CA PRO A 173 25.76 5.23 -4.45
C PRO A 173 24.64 4.72 -5.38
N TYR A 174 24.28 3.42 -5.30
CA TYR A 174 23.10 2.87 -5.97
C TYR A 174 21.81 3.69 -5.72
N TYR A 175 21.64 4.21 -4.50
CA TYR A 175 20.45 4.97 -4.11
C TYR A 175 20.39 6.38 -4.70
N LEU A 176 21.43 6.88 -5.39
CA LEU A 176 21.28 8.09 -6.21
C LEU A 176 20.19 7.91 -7.27
N GLY A 177 19.91 6.66 -7.67
CA GLY A 177 18.83 6.30 -8.58
C GLY A 177 17.44 6.22 -7.94
N ASN A 178 17.28 6.40 -6.62
CA ASN A 178 15.98 6.27 -5.91
C ASN A 178 14.81 6.92 -6.66
N PRO A 179 14.90 8.19 -7.12
CA PRO A 179 13.78 8.83 -7.82
C PRO A 179 13.44 8.16 -9.16
N VAL A 180 14.45 7.70 -9.89
CA VAL A 180 14.27 7.00 -11.17
C VAL A 180 13.65 5.63 -10.94
N TYR A 181 14.16 4.88 -9.96
CA TYR A 181 13.62 3.56 -9.62
C TYR A 181 12.17 3.66 -9.12
N ALA A 182 11.85 4.67 -8.31
CA ALA A 182 10.49 4.93 -7.84
C ALA A 182 9.56 5.28 -9.01
N PHE A 183 10.01 6.09 -9.97
CA PHE A 183 9.24 6.41 -11.17
C PHE A 183 8.98 5.19 -12.05
N LEU A 184 9.99 4.34 -12.25
CA LEU A 184 9.85 3.08 -12.98
C LEU A 184 8.92 2.11 -12.25
N LEU A 185 9.07 1.98 -10.93
CA LEU A 185 8.18 1.17 -10.11
C LEU A 185 6.73 1.67 -10.19
N MET A 186 6.51 2.98 -10.11
CA MET A 186 5.19 3.59 -10.28
C MET A 186 4.59 3.29 -11.65
N THR A 187 5.40 3.30 -12.72
CA THR A 187 4.95 3.02 -14.09
C THR A 187 4.62 1.54 -14.30
N PHE A 188 5.39 0.64 -13.68
CA PHE A 188 5.29 -0.82 -13.82
C PHE A 188 4.78 -1.51 -12.55
N PHE A 189 3.95 -0.83 -11.75
CA PHE A 189 3.68 -1.22 -10.37
C PHE A 189 3.19 -2.67 -10.19
N GLU A 190 2.25 -3.15 -11.01
CA GLU A 190 1.80 -4.55 -10.94
C GLU A 190 2.92 -5.58 -11.11
N TRP A 191 3.94 -5.27 -11.92
CA TRP A 191 5.08 -6.13 -12.16
C TRP A 191 6.05 -6.08 -10.99
N GLY A 192 6.21 -4.89 -10.39
CA GLY A 192 6.93 -4.72 -9.13
C GLY A 192 6.32 -5.56 -8.01
N VAL A 193 5.00 -5.50 -7.85
CA VAL A 193 4.25 -6.33 -6.88
C VAL A 193 4.46 -7.82 -7.14
N MET A 194 4.37 -8.28 -8.39
CA MET A 194 4.62 -9.70 -8.72
C MET A 194 6.04 -10.14 -8.37
N LEU A 195 7.05 -9.30 -8.62
CA LEU A 195 8.46 -9.67 -8.40
C LEU A 195 8.90 -9.52 -6.94
N HIS A 196 8.11 -8.84 -6.11
CA HIS A 196 8.45 -8.50 -4.73
C HIS A 196 8.70 -9.73 -3.84
N ASP A 197 7.89 -10.78 -4.01
CA ASP A 197 7.97 -12.04 -3.26
C ASP A 197 9.13 -12.96 -3.72
N LEU A 198 9.83 -12.62 -4.82
CA LEU A 198 10.99 -13.41 -5.25
C LEU A 198 12.17 -13.31 -4.29
N GLU A 199 12.24 -12.25 -3.48
CA GLU A 199 13.39 -11.98 -2.60
C GLU A 199 14.72 -12.07 -3.37
N SER A 200 14.80 -11.40 -4.52
CA SER A 200 15.93 -11.52 -5.45
C SER A 200 17.30 -11.29 -4.77
N GLU A 201 17.35 -10.43 -3.76
CA GLU A 201 18.53 -10.18 -2.93
C GLU A 201 18.91 -11.36 -2.04
N ASN A 202 17.94 -12.10 -1.48
CA ASN A 202 18.19 -13.32 -0.72
C ASN A 202 18.67 -14.46 -1.63
N ILE A 203 18.25 -14.47 -2.90
CA ILE A 203 18.80 -15.38 -3.92
C ILE A 203 20.25 -15.01 -4.21
N ILE A 204 20.55 -13.73 -4.46
CA ILE A 204 21.90 -13.24 -4.74
C ILE A 204 22.84 -13.48 -3.53
N GLN A 205 22.33 -13.29 -2.31
CA GLN A 205 23.05 -13.56 -1.05
C GLN A 205 23.14 -15.05 -0.70
N GLY A 206 22.52 -15.95 -1.49
CA GLY A 206 22.53 -17.40 -1.25
C GLY A 206 21.69 -17.87 -0.06
N LYS A 207 20.88 -16.99 0.54
CA LYS A 207 19.95 -17.30 1.64
C LYS A 207 18.72 -18.08 1.17
N ARG A 208 18.35 -17.95 -0.11
CA ARG A 208 17.23 -18.68 -0.73
C ARG A 208 17.74 -19.58 -1.85
N LYS A 209 17.31 -20.85 -1.85
CA LYS A 209 17.76 -21.84 -2.84
C LYS A 209 16.90 -21.80 -4.10
N TRP A 210 17.51 -22.05 -5.25
CA TRP A 210 16.82 -22.06 -6.55
C TRP A 210 15.66 -23.07 -6.62
N HIS A 211 15.76 -24.18 -5.91
CA HIS A 211 14.69 -25.18 -5.81
C HIS A 211 13.37 -24.57 -5.32
N ASP A 212 13.43 -23.64 -4.35
CA ASP A 212 12.25 -23.05 -3.72
C ASP A 212 11.69 -21.89 -4.57
N VAL A 213 12.53 -21.28 -5.40
CA VAL A 213 12.18 -20.17 -6.30
C VAL A 213 11.53 -20.66 -7.60
N LYS A 214 11.97 -21.81 -8.13
CA LYS A 214 11.52 -22.33 -9.43
C LYS A 214 9.98 -22.52 -9.52
N PRO A 215 9.29 -23.10 -8.53
CA PRO A 215 7.83 -23.21 -8.55
C PRO A 215 7.12 -21.85 -8.56
N LEU A 216 7.61 -20.89 -7.76
CA LEU A 216 7.07 -19.54 -7.69
C LEU A 216 7.18 -18.81 -9.04
N LEU A 217 8.37 -18.84 -9.65
CA LEU A 217 8.59 -18.27 -10.98
C LEU A 217 7.68 -18.91 -12.03
N LYS A 218 7.48 -20.22 -11.99
CA LYS A 218 6.56 -20.91 -12.90
C LYS A 218 5.11 -20.42 -12.71
N GLY A 219 4.70 -20.19 -11.45
CA GLY A 219 3.40 -19.60 -11.12
C GLY A 219 3.23 -18.19 -11.68
N MET A 220 4.20 -17.31 -11.42
CA MET A 220 4.27 -15.93 -11.93
C MET A 220 4.17 -15.91 -13.45
N TRP A 221 5.04 -16.61 -14.16
CA TRP A 221 5.05 -16.62 -15.62
C TRP A 221 3.77 -17.18 -16.23
N ARG A 222 3.16 -18.20 -15.60
CA ARG A 222 1.86 -18.72 -16.05
C ARG A 222 0.75 -17.68 -15.90
N LYS A 223 0.70 -16.96 -14.78
CA LYS A 223 -0.29 -15.91 -14.53
C LYS A 223 -0.05 -14.70 -15.45
N ALA A 224 1.17 -14.16 -15.44
CA ALA A 224 1.58 -13.05 -16.30
C ALA A 224 1.36 -13.37 -17.79
N GLY A 225 1.74 -14.57 -18.26
CA GLY A 225 1.54 -14.99 -19.64
C GLY A 225 0.06 -15.02 -20.05
N ARG A 226 -0.85 -15.46 -19.16
CA ARG A 226 -2.29 -15.39 -19.42
C ARG A 226 -2.79 -13.95 -19.49
N GLN A 227 -2.32 -13.07 -18.62
CA GLN A 227 -2.72 -11.66 -18.64
C GLN A 227 -2.21 -10.95 -19.89
N VAL A 228 -0.95 -11.17 -20.26
CA VAL A 228 -0.36 -10.60 -21.48
C VAL A 228 -1.08 -11.14 -22.72
N LEU A 229 -1.36 -12.44 -22.78
CA LEU A 229 -2.12 -13.03 -23.88
C LEU A 229 -3.52 -12.41 -23.97
N LYS A 230 -4.21 -12.25 -22.84
CA LYS A 230 -5.55 -11.67 -22.77
C LYS A 230 -5.55 -10.21 -23.26
N ASP A 231 -4.78 -9.34 -22.61
CA ASP A 231 -4.84 -7.89 -22.83
C ASP A 231 -4.06 -7.43 -24.07
N TYR A 232 -3.02 -8.13 -24.52
CA TYR A 232 -2.18 -7.66 -25.63
C TYR A 232 -2.25 -8.51 -26.89
N VAL A 233 -2.98 -9.63 -26.86
CA VAL A 233 -3.18 -10.49 -28.05
C VAL A 233 -4.65 -10.73 -28.32
N ILE A 234 -5.40 -11.31 -27.38
CA ILE A 234 -6.80 -11.73 -27.60
C ILE A 234 -7.69 -10.51 -27.85
N PHE A 235 -7.77 -9.57 -26.91
CA PHE A 235 -8.64 -8.40 -27.09
C PHE A 235 -8.25 -7.52 -28.29
N PRO A 236 -6.97 -7.24 -28.53
CA PRO A 236 -6.54 -6.58 -29.77
C PRO A 236 -6.86 -7.36 -31.05
N ALA A 237 -6.72 -8.69 -31.06
CA ALA A 237 -7.07 -9.49 -32.25
C ALA A 237 -8.58 -9.45 -32.51
N LEU A 238 -9.40 -9.46 -31.44
CA LEU A 238 -10.86 -9.34 -31.55
C LEU A 238 -11.32 -7.99 -32.10
N SER A 239 -10.50 -6.93 -32.03
CA SER A 239 -10.81 -5.62 -32.62
C SER A 239 -10.33 -5.47 -34.08
N GLY A 240 -9.75 -6.52 -34.67
CA GLY A 240 -9.41 -6.60 -36.09
C GLY A 240 -8.45 -5.49 -36.54
N PRO A 241 -8.85 -4.59 -37.45
CA PRO A 241 -7.99 -3.51 -37.94
C PRO A 241 -7.58 -2.53 -36.83
N PHE A 242 -8.27 -2.53 -35.68
CA PHE A 242 -8.00 -1.66 -34.53
C PHE A 242 -7.09 -2.32 -33.49
N PHE A 243 -6.35 -3.35 -33.88
CA PHE A 243 -5.40 -4.08 -33.03
C PHE A 243 -4.47 -3.13 -32.26
N VAL A 244 -3.75 -2.25 -32.99
CA VAL A 244 -2.75 -1.36 -32.39
C VAL A 244 -3.39 -0.36 -31.43
N THR A 245 -4.53 0.23 -31.80
CA THR A 245 -5.23 1.19 -30.93
C THR A 245 -5.79 0.52 -29.67
N THR A 246 -6.15 -0.76 -29.76
CA THR A 246 -6.59 -1.55 -28.60
C THR A 246 -5.42 -1.91 -27.68
N VAL A 247 -4.26 -2.29 -28.25
CA VAL A 247 -3.02 -2.47 -27.47
C VAL A 247 -2.67 -1.20 -26.71
N VAL A 248 -2.62 -0.06 -27.41
CA VAL A 248 -2.32 1.25 -26.79
C VAL A 248 -3.34 1.60 -25.70
N GLY A 249 -4.63 1.31 -25.94
CA GLY A 249 -5.68 1.56 -24.95
C GLY A 249 -5.54 0.70 -23.70
N ASN A 250 -5.15 -0.58 -23.86
CA ASN A 250 -4.90 -1.49 -22.75
C ASN A 250 -3.63 -1.11 -21.98
N VAL A 251 -2.56 -0.66 -22.66
CA VAL A 251 -1.39 -0.08 -22.00
C VAL A 251 -1.79 1.15 -21.19
N GLY A 252 -2.59 2.05 -21.77
CA GLY A 252 -3.09 3.25 -21.08
C GLY A 252 -3.91 2.92 -19.83
N ALA A 253 -4.82 1.95 -19.91
CA ALA A 253 -5.62 1.52 -18.76
C ALA A 253 -4.76 0.90 -17.64
N ASN A 254 -3.77 0.07 -17.99
CA ASN A 254 -2.83 -0.49 -17.01
C ASN A 254 -1.92 0.58 -16.41
N LEU A 255 -1.49 1.58 -17.20
CA LEU A 255 -0.73 2.73 -16.71
C LEU A 255 -1.55 3.54 -15.70
N ILE A 256 -2.82 3.87 -16.02
CA ILE A 256 -3.74 4.56 -15.09
C ILE A 256 -3.82 3.81 -13.76
N ARG A 257 -4.07 2.49 -13.80
CA ARG A 257 -4.10 1.66 -12.59
C ARG A 257 -2.75 1.69 -11.85
N ASN A 258 -1.63 1.50 -12.54
CA ASN A 258 -0.30 1.47 -11.90
C ASN A 258 0.01 2.77 -11.17
N LEU A 259 -0.18 3.92 -11.82
CA LEU A 259 0.06 5.24 -11.24
C LEU A 259 -0.83 5.46 -10.00
N TRP A 260 -2.11 5.09 -10.11
CA TRP A 260 -3.08 5.24 -9.02
C TRP A 260 -2.76 4.34 -7.83
N THR A 261 -2.64 3.02 -8.04
CA THR A 261 -2.39 2.05 -6.97
C THR A 261 -1.05 2.35 -6.28
N TYR A 262 0.01 2.66 -7.02
CA TYR A 262 1.29 3.08 -6.43
C TYR A 262 1.11 4.28 -5.51
N SER A 263 0.40 5.32 -6.00
CA SER A 263 0.25 6.56 -5.25
C SER A 263 -0.49 6.34 -3.93
N ILE A 264 -1.56 5.54 -3.93
CA ILE A 264 -2.32 5.23 -2.71
C ILE A 264 -1.48 4.41 -1.74
N ILE A 265 -0.88 3.30 -2.18
CA ILE A 265 -0.13 2.40 -1.30
C ILE A 265 1.07 3.10 -0.67
N PHE A 266 1.83 3.90 -1.45
CA PHE A 266 2.99 4.60 -0.90
C PHE A 266 2.60 5.70 0.09
N CYS A 267 1.47 6.39 -0.14
CA CYS A 267 0.93 7.35 0.82
C CYS A 267 0.49 6.68 2.13
N GLY A 268 0.19 5.39 2.13
CA GLY A 268 -0.15 4.65 3.33
C GLY A 268 1.02 4.42 4.29
N HIS A 269 2.27 4.36 3.79
CA HIS A 269 3.41 3.84 4.56
C HIS A 269 4.65 4.72 4.60
N PHE A 270 4.80 5.67 3.67
CA PHE A 270 6.01 6.47 3.57
C PHE A 270 5.89 7.99 3.72
N PRO A 271 4.70 8.61 3.91
CA PRO A 271 4.68 10.05 4.08
C PRO A 271 5.35 10.47 5.38
N THR A 272 5.61 11.77 5.50
CA THR A 272 6.12 12.36 6.74
C THR A 272 5.19 12.00 7.92
N GLY A 273 5.79 11.68 9.06
CA GLY A 273 5.07 11.28 10.28
C GLY A 273 4.82 9.79 10.42
N VAL A 274 5.04 8.97 9.37
CA VAL A 274 5.03 7.51 9.49
C VAL A 274 6.36 7.01 10.04
N GLN A 275 6.28 6.13 11.02
CA GLN A 275 7.44 5.58 11.73
C GLN A 275 7.86 4.22 11.15
N THR A 276 9.15 3.92 11.32
CA THR A 276 9.75 2.61 11.08
C THR A 276 10.35 2.09 12.37
N PHE A 277 10.37 0.77 12.51
CA PHE A 277 10.74 0.08 13.74
C PHE A 277 11.88 -0.88 13.49
N THR A 278 12.68 -1.14 14.52
CA THR A 278 13.69 -2.20 14.51
C THR A 278 13.09 -3.52 14.98
N GLU A 279 13.74 -4.64 14.65
CA GLU A 279 13.35 -5.95 15.17
C GLU A 279 13.43 -6.01 16.70
N GLU A 280 14.38 -5.28 17.30
CA GLU A 280 14.61 -5.24 18.74
C GLU A 280 13.47 -4.48 19.45
N GLU A 281 13.01 -3.36 18.88
CA GLU A 281 11.84 -2.60 19.35
C GLU A 281 10.52 -3.36 19.21
N THR A 282 10.47 -4.46 18.48
CA THR A 282 9.23 -5.22 18.22
C THR A 282 9.30 -6.67 18.69
N ALA A 283 10.41 -7.07 19.29
CA ALA A 283 10.58 -8.37 19.90
C ALA A 283 9.53 -8.59 21.00
N ASP A 284 8.83 -9.74 20.92
CA ASP A 284 7.81 -10.19 21.87
C ASP A 284 6.68 -9.18 22.12
N GLU A 285 6.28 -8.42 21.11
CA GLU A 285 5.19 -7.45 21.22
C GLU A 285 3.86 -8.10 21.65
N SER A 286 3.20 -7.48 22.61
CA SER A 286 1.82 -7.77 22.97
C SER A 286 0.85 -7.26 21.90
N ARG A 287 -0.41 -7.70 21.97
CA ARG A 287 -1.48 -7.25 21.04
C ARG A 287 -1.64 -5.73 21.02
N GLY A 288 -1.59 -5.08 22.18
CA GLY A 288 -1.67 -3.62 22.28
C GLY A 288 -0.45 -2.91 21.67
N GLU A 289 0.76 -3.44 21.87
CA GLU A 289 1.98 -2.92 21.26
C GLU A 289 1.94 -3.04 19.73
N TRP A 290 1.47 -4.19 19.22
CA TRP A 290 1.21 -4.38 17.79
C TRP A 290 0.25 -3.31 17.27
N TYR A 291 -0.86 -3.04 17.96
CA TYR A 291 -1.80 -1.99 17.54
C TYR A 291 -1.18 -0.60 17.51
N VAL A 292 -0.41 -0.24 18.53
CA VAL A 292 0.33 1.03 18.54
C VAL A 292 1.25 1.12 17.34
N ARG A 293 2.03 0.06 17.06
CA ARG A 293 2.91 0.00 15.90
C ARG A 293 2.16 0.18 14.58
N GLN A 294 1.04 -0.51 14.40
CA GLN A 294 0.22 -0.40 13.19
C GLN A 294 -0.25 1.03 12.95
N MET A 295 -0.72 1.74 13.99
CA MET A 295 -1.15 3.14 13.88
C MET A 295 0.00 4.09 13.57
N LEU A 296 1.16 3.90 14.18
CA LEU A 296 2.34 4.74 13.96
C LEU A 296 3.04 4.45 12.63
N GLY A 297 2.91 3.23 12.12
CA GLY A 297 3.48 2.73 10.87
C GLY A 297 2.62 2.99 9.63
N SER A 298 1.50 3.70 9.77
CA SER A 298 0.57 3.97 8.67
C SER A 298 0.05 5.40 8.67
N ALA A 299 -0.47 5.84 7.53
CA ALA A 299 -1.06 7.17 7.35
C ALA A 299 -2.29 7.14 6.46
N ASN A 300 -3.26 7.98 6.83
CA ASN A 300 -4.52 8.13 6.12
C ASN A 300 -4.48 9.26 5.10
N ILE A 301 -5.40 9.16 4.14
CA ILE A 301 -5.61 10.13 3.07
C ILE A 301 -7.06 10.63 3.15
N GLU A 302 -7.22 11.94 3.33
CA GLU A 302 -8.54 12.57 3.29
C GLU A 302 -9.10 12.59 1.86
N GLY A 303 -10.40 12.37 1.71
CA GLY A 303 -11.04 12.29 0.41
C GLY A 303 -12.56 12.33 0.46
N SER A 304 -13.16 12.28 -0.73
CA SER A 304 -14.60 12.09 -0.90
C SER A 304 -14.95 10.59 -0.87
N PRO A 305 -16.24 10.22 -0.74
CA PRO A 305 -16.66 8.81 -0.81
C PRO A 305 -16.17 8.10 -2.07
N LEU A 306 -16.19 8.79 -3.23
CA LEU A 306 -15.66 8.23 -4.47
C LEU A 306 -14.14 8.01 -4.39
N PHE A 307 -13.39 8.92 -3.77
CA PHE A 307 -11.95 8.74 -3.56
C PHE A 307 -11.68 7.51 -2.70
N HIS A 308 -12.45 7.31 -1.63
CA HIS A 308 -12.33 6.15 -0.76
C HIS A 308 -12.57 4.84 -1.52
N ILE A 309 -13.65 4.75 -2.30
CA ILE A 309 -13.93 3.58 -3.17
C ILE A 309 -12.81 3.36 -4.20
N MET A 310 -12.37 4.43 -4.88
CA MET A 310 -11.30 4.33 -5.87
C MET A 310 -9.97 3.90 -5.25
N SER A 311 -9.75 4.17 -3.96
CA SER A 311 -8.58 3.74 -3.20
C SER A 311 -8.68 2.32 -2.64
N GLY A 312 -9.77 1.58 -2.87
CA GLY A 312 -9.98 0.31 -2.17
C GLY A 312 -10.27 0.48 -0.67
N ASN A 313 -10.68 1.67 -0.26
CA ASN A 313 -10.66 2.20 1.10
C ASN A 313 -9.27 2.23 1.79
N LEU A 314 -8.16 2.03 1.06
CA LEU A 314 -6.78 2.20 1.56
C LEU A 314 -6.39 3.65 1.87
N SER A 315 -7.29 4.60 1.60
CA SER A 315 -7.23 5.94 2.20
C SER A 315 -7.39 5.92 3.72
N HIS A 316 -7.92 4.84 4.29
CA HIS A 316 -7.98 4.55 5.73
C HIS A 316 -6.96 3.47 6.10
N GLN A 317 -5.68 3.73 5.80
CA GLN A 317 -4.59 2.78 5.99
C GLN A 317 -4.39 2.39 7.46
N ILE A 318 -4.62 3.31 8.40
CA ILE A 318 -4.58 3.05 9.84
C ILE A 318 -5.60 1.97 10.18
N GLU A 319 -6.87 2.18 9.81
CA GLU A 319 -7.95 1.22 10.04
C GLU A 319 -7.70 -0.11 9.32
N HIS A 320 -7.17 -0.05 8.10
CA HIS A 320 -6.80 -1.24 7.34
C HIS A 320 -5.75 -2.09 8.06
N HIS A 321 -4.73 -1.47 8.65
CA HIS A 321 -3.67 -2.19 9.37
C HIS A 321 -4.13 -2.66 10.75
N LEU A 322 -5.05 -1.96 11.40
CA LEU A 322 -5.68 -2.41 12.64
C LEU A 322 -6.58 -3.63 12.41
N PHE A 323 -7.37 -3.62 11.33
CA PHE A 323 -8.46 -4.56 11.07
C PHE A 323 -8.51 -5.02 9.59
N PRO A 324 -7.45 -5.64 9.05
CA PRO A 324 -7.32 -5.90 7.61
C PRO A 324 -8.39 -6.84 7.06
N ASP A 325 -8.99 -7.64 7.94
CA ASP A 325 -9.99 -8.66 7.65
C ASP A 325 -11.45 -8.18 7.81
N LEU A 326 -11.68 -6.89 8.10
CA LEU A 326 -13.02 -6.30 8.03
C LEU A 326 -13.32 -5.74 6.62
N PRO A 327 -14.56 -5.80 6.13
CA PRO A 327 -14.96 -5.13 4.90
C PRO A 327 -14.53 -3.66 4.86
N ALA A 328 -13.67 -3.32 3.89
CA ALA A 328 -12.99 -2.03 3.86
C ALA A 328 -13.94 -0.83 3.75
N HIS A 329 -15.14 -1.02 3.20
CA HIS A 329 -16.16 0.03 3.14
C HIS A 329 -16.68 0.47 4.52
N ARG A 330 -16.36 -0.28 5.59
CA ARG A 330 -16.65 0.08 6.99
C ARG A 330 -15.58 0.98 7.60
N TYR A 331 -14.37 1.07 7.03
CA TYR A 331 -13.30 1.90 7.58
C TYR A 331 -13.69 3.39 7.75
N PRO A 332 -14.45 4.02 6.85
CA PRO A 332 -14.94 5.39 7.07
C PRO A 332 -15.80 5.54 8.34
N GLU A 333 -16.51 4.49 8.76
CA GLU A 333 -17.30 4.48 9.99
C GLU A 333 -16.41 4.26 11.24
N LEU A 334 -15.33 3.50 11.10
CA LEU A 334 -14.40 3.19 12.19
C LEU A 334 -13.40 4.33 12.47
N ALA A 335 -12.98 5.05 11.44
CA ALA A 335 -11.95 6.07 11.50
C ALA A 335 -12.20 7.14 12.59
N PRO A 336 -13.43 7.67 12.79
CA PRO A 336 -13.70 8.60 13.88
C PRO A 336 -13.52 7.98 15.28
N GLU A 337 -13.89 6.71 15.46
CA GLU A 337 -13.72 6.00 16.74
C GLU A 337 -12.23 5.71 17.00
N VAL A 338 -11.48 5.25 15.98
CA VAL A 338 -10.03 5.05 16.07
C VAL A 338 -9.31 6.36 16.39
N LYS A 339 -9.67 7.45 15.70
CA LYS A 339 -9.12 8.78 15.98
C LYS A 339 -9.38 9.23 17.42
N ALA A 340 -10.59 9.01 17.94
CA ALA A 340 -10.92 9.32 19.33
C ALA A 340 -10.08 8.50 20.33
N LEU A 341 -9.77 7.25 20.02
CA LEU A 341 -8.83 6.44 20.80
C LEU A 341 -7.42 7.03 20.73
N CYS A 342 -6.93 7.39 19.55
CA CYS A 342 -5.63 8.05 19.41
C CYS A 342 -5.55 9.32 20.28
N GLU A 343 -6.58 10.18 20.24
CA GLU A 343 -6.66 11.39 21.08
C GLU A 343 -6.67 11.06 22.58
N LYS A 344 -7.45 10.04 23.00
CA LYS A 344 -7.53 9.60 24.40
C LYS A 344 -6.18 9.13 24.96
N TYR A 345 -5.37 8.44 24.14
CA TYR A 345 -4.07 7.91 24.55
C TYR A 345 -2.89 8.82 24.16
N GLY A 346 -3.16 10.00 23.58
CA GLY A 346 -2.11 10.93 23.13
C GLY A 346 -1.31 10.45 21.91
N LEU A 347 -1.80 9.45 21.17
CA LEU A 347 -1.16 8.94 19.98
C LEU A 347 -1.43 9.85 18.76
N PRO A 348 -0.46 10.04 17.87
CA PRO A 348 -0.69 10.76 16.62
C PRO A 348 -1.59 9.95 15.70
N TYR A 349 -2.57 10.62 15.10
CA TYR A 349 -3.40 10.07 14.03
C TYR A 349 -2.98 10.72 12.71
N ASN A 350 -2.06 10.08 11.97
CA ASN A 350 -1.44 10.66 10.79
C ASN A 350 -2.42 10.68 9.61
N THR A 351 -2.97 11.84 9.30
CA THR A 351 -3.92 12.03 8.20
C THR A 351 -3.62 13.32 7.44
N GLY A 352 -3.92 13.34 6.14
CA GLY A 352 -3.80 14.55 5.33
C GLY A 352 -4.32 14.39 3.91
N GLY A 353 -4.46 15.50 3.19
CA GLY A 353 -4.90 15.48 1.80
C GLY A 353 -3.91 14.76 0.87
N PHE A 354 -4.44 14.11 -0.18
CA PHE A 354 -3.68 13.28 -1.12
C PHE A 354 -2.40 13.94 -1.66
N PHE A 355 -2.48 15.17 -2.16
CA PHE A 355 -1.33 15.87 -2.74
C PHE A 355 -0.23 16.16 -1.72
N LYS A 356 -0.59 16.41 -0.45
CA LYS A 356 0.37 16.59 0.64
C LYS A 356 1.07 15.27 0.94
N GLN A 357 0.30 14.18 1.07
CA GLN A 357 0.86 12.86 1.35
C GLN A 357 1.81 12.41 0.25
N ILE A 358 1.38 12.40 -1.01
CA ILE A 358 2.22 11.95 -2.13
C ILE A 358 3.42 12.88 -2.35
N GLY A 359 3.26 14.19 -2.13
CA GLY A 359 4.37 15.14 -2.17
C GLY A 359 5.43 14.84 -1.11
N SER A 360 5.02 14.50 0.11
CA SER A 360 5.93 14.11 1.19
C SER A 360 6.66 12.80 0.90
N VAL A 361 5.97 11.81 0.32
CA VAL A 361 6.58 10.54 -0.13
C VAL A 361 7.70 10.81 -1.15
N TRP A 362 7.41 11.58 -2.21
CA TRP A 362 8.42 11.91 -3.21
C TRP A 362 9.55 12.75 -2.61
N GLY A 363 9.24 13.72 -1.76
CA GLY A 363 10.25 14.48 -1.01
C GLY A 363 11.20 13.58 -0.24
N LYS A 364 10.66 12.57 0.47
CA LYS A 364 11.44 11.55 1.17
C LYS A 364 12.30 10.72 0.22
N ILE A 365 11.75 10.26 -0.91
CA ILE A 365 12.49 9.51 -1.94
C ILE A 365 13.70 10.30 -2.46
N PHE A 366 13.51 11.59 -2.79
CA PHE A 366 14.58 12.48 -3.24
C PHE A 366 15.60 12.75 -2.12
N LYS A 367 15.15 12.97 -0.88
CA LYS A 367 16.04 13.18 0.27
C LYS A 367 16.92 11.95 0.52
N LEU A 368 16.32 10.75 0.55
CA LEU A 368 16.99 9.49 0.86
C LEU A 368 17.88 8.98 -0.28
N ALA A 369 17.77 9.55 -1.48
CA ALA A 369 18.72 9.32 -2.56
C ALA A 369 20.13 9.80 -2.20
N LEU A 370 20.24 10.79 -1.30
CA LEU A 370 21.51 11.34 -0.81
C LEU A 370 21.87 10.77 0.58
N PRO A 371 23.16 10.79 0.97
CA PRO A 371 23.58 10.43 2.33
C PRO A 371 22.96 11.36 3.38
N ASN A 372 22.62 10.81 4.56
CA ASN A 372 22.06 11.60 5.67
C ASN A 372 22.97 12.75 6.12
N SER A 373 24.28 12.66 5.90
CA SER A 373 25.23 13.74 6.22
C SER A 373 25.01 15.01 5.40
N LEU A 374 24.31 14.92 4.26
CA LEU A 374 23.98 16.08 3.41
C LEU A 374 22.58 16.62 3.65
N THR A 375 21.66 15.79 4.14
CA THR A 375 20.23 16.11 4.21
C THR A 375 19.70 16.23 5.65
N GLY A 376 20.46 15.80 6.64
CA GLY A 376 20.03 15.74 8.04
C GLY A 376 18.94 14.70 8.30
N SER A 377 18.60 14.49 9.57
CA SER A 377 17.53 13.58 9.99
C SER A 377 16.22 14.32 10.23
N GLU A 378 15.07 13.71 9.91
CA GLU A 378 13.78 14.28 10.31
C GLU A 378 13.48 13.96 11.79
N PRO A 379 12.97 14.93 12.57
CA PRO A 379 12.45 14.63 13.90
C PRO A 379 11.17 13.80 13.79
N THR A 380 11.17 12.61 14.38
CA THR A 380 9.96 11.80 14.55
C THR A 380 9.30 12.11 15.89
N VAL A 381 7.97 12.07 15.95
CA VAL A 381 7.24 12.12 17.23
C VAL A 381 7.56 10.84 17.99
N GLY A 382 8.40 10.93 19.01
CA GLY A 382 8.75 9.76 19.83
C GLY A 382 7.53 9.28 20.62
N VAL A 383 7.05 8.07 20.36
CA VAL A 383 6.15 7.35 21.26
C VAL A 383 6.97 6.31 22.00
N ILE A 384 7.03 6.41 23.32
CA ILE A 384 7.74 5.47 24.19
C ILE A 384 6.69 4.57 24.84
N VAL A 385 6.87 3.26 24.69
CA VAL A 385 5.99 2.26 25.30
C VAL A 385 6.69 1.57 26.47
N GLU A 386 6.10 1.65 27.65
CA GLU A 386 6.56 0.91 28.82
C GLU A 386 6.10 -0.55 28.73
N ARG A 387 7.00 -1.43 28.27
CA ARG A 387 6.65 -2.84 28.01
C ARG A 387 6.41 -3.70 29.25
N LYS A 388 6.83 -3.23 30.42
CA LYS A 388 6.72 -3.98 31.68
C LYS A 388 6.00 -3.12 32.69
N LYS A 389 5.13 -3.77 33.46
CA LYS A 389 4.57 -3.19 34.66
C LYS A 389 5.72 -2.82 35.60
N VAL A 390 5.87 -1.53 35.88
CA VAL A 390 6.81 -1.06 36.90
C VAL A 390 6.27 -1.57 38.24
N ALA A 391 7.05 -2.43 38.92
CA ALA A 391 6.67 -2.88 40.26
C ALA A 391 6.61 -1.67 41.18
N ALA A 392 5.46 -1.49 41.83
CA ALA A 392 5.19 -0.39 42.76
C ALA A 392 6.09 -0.44 44.00
#